data_AF-A0A1Z4IA63-F1
#
_entry.id   AF-A0A1Z4IA63-F1
#
_cell.length_a   1.000
_cell.length_b   1.000
_cell.length_c   1.000
_cell.angle_alpha   90.00
_cell.angle_beta   90.00
_cell.angle_gamma   90.00
#
_symmetry.space_group_name_H-M   'P 1'
#
loop_
_entity.id
_entity.type
_entity.pdbx_description
1 polymer ?
#
loop_
_entity_poly.entity_id
_entity_poly.type
_entity_poly.pdbx_seq_one_letter_code
_entity_poly.pdbx_strand_id
1 'polypeptide(L)'
;MKIAFATSDRVNVNAHFGWAQEIDVYEISDGGYEFIETLCFNQEVSQLAEDTTEEESGCKHGKSDCKKAKKEEAVKSKAKDTESNDKVAQKIAALSDCKIVYVASIGGTAAAKLIRKGVMPVKPRSDKEDIIYLLNRLVQTLKGNPPPWLRKALQQSQESVIAEPV
;
A
#
# COMPACT_ATOMS: atom_id res chain seq x y z
N MET A 1 4.81 -15.39 -4.24
CA MET A 1 3.51 -14.65 -4.18
C MET A 1 3.79 -13.31 -3.54
N LYS A 2 3.20 -12.21 -4.04
CA LYS A 2 3.46 -10.87 -3.47
C LYS A 2 2.43 -10.46 -2.42
N ILE A 3 2.93 -9.85 -1.34
CA ILE A 3 2.16 -9.30 -0.23
C ILE A 3 2.58 -7.84 -0.03
N ALA A 4 1.59 -6.97 0.12
CA ALA A 4 1.80 -5.56 0.37
C ALA A 4 1.48 -5.18 1.83
N PHE A 5 2.20 -4.21 2.38
CA PHE A 5 2.00 -3.68 3.72
C PHE A 5 1.90 -2.16 3.68
N ALA A 6 0.76 -1.61 4.13
CA ALA A 6 0.62 -0.18 4.33
C ALA A 6 1.26 0.21 5.67
N THR A 7 2.37 0.92 5.59
CA THR A 7 3.20 1.32 6.73
C THR A 7 3.65 2.77 6.56
N SER A 8 4.14 3.38 7.64
CA SER A 8 4.80 4.70 7.63
C SER A 8 6.18 4.66 8.32
N ASP A 9 6.56 3.50 8.82
CA ASP A 9 7.80 3.26 9.57
C ASP A 9 8.55 2.00 9.11
N ARG A 10 7.99 1.22 8.18
CA ARG A 10 8.53 -0.06 7.66
C ARG A 10 8.77 -1.14 8.71
N VAL A 11 8.26 -0.91 9.90
CA VAL A 11 8.33 -1.84 11.03
C VAL A 11 6.94 -2.38 11.33
N ASN A 12 5.93 -1.50 11.36
CA ASN A 12 4.58 -1.85 11.78
C ASN A 12 3.53 -1.56 10.70
N VAL A 13 2.44 -2.33 10.73
CA VAL A 13 1.27 -2.08 9.89
C VAL A 13 0.36 -1.06 10.58
N ASN A 14 0.70 0.21 10.42
CA ASN A 14 0.06 1.34 11.11
C ASN A 14 -0.64 2.33 10.16
N ALA A 15 -0.53 2.15 8.84
CA ALA A 15 -1.06 3.12 7.89
C ALA A 15 -2.49 2.81 7.42
N HIS A 16 -3.30 3.86 7.27
CA HIS A 16 -4.61 3.81 6.62
C HIS A 16 -4.42 3.78 5.08
N PHE A 17 -5.05 2.85 4.38
CA PHE A 17 -4.84 2.62 2.94
C PHE A 17 -5.00 3.89 2.08
N GLY A 18 -6.04 4.68 2.36
CA GLY A 18 -6.32 5.92 1.62
C GLY A 18 -5.21 6.98 1.78
N TRP A 19 -4.54 7.02 2.93
CA TRP A 19 -3.58 8.06 3.27
C TRP A 19 -2.13 7.59 3.25
N ALA A 20 -1.91 6.28 3.21
CA ALA A 20 -0.58 5.67 3.13
C ALA A 20 0.23 6.32 1.99
N GLN A 21 1.36 6.92 2.31
CA GLN A 21 2.24 7.52 1.32
C GLN A 21 3.19 6.48 0.73
N GLU A 22 3.40 5.38 1.44
CA GLU A 22 4.23 4.27 1.03
C GLU A 22 3.53 2.93 1.29
N ILE A 23 3.84 1.95 0.44
CA ILE A 23 3.40 0.56 0.60
C ILE A 23 4.59 -0.34 0.30
N ASP A 24 5.01 -1.13 1.28
CA ASP A 24 6.11 -2.07 1.11
C ASP A 24 5.60 -3.37 0.50
N VAL A 25 6.31 -3.88 -0.50
CA VAL A 25 5.99 -5.11 -1.20
C VAL A 25 7.04 -6.17 -0.88
N TYR A 26 6.56 -7.32 -0.44
CA TYR A 26 7.36 -8.50 -0.14
C TYR A 26 6.93 -9.68 -1.00
N GLU A 27 7.89 -10.45 -1.47
CA GLU A 27 7.64 -11.78 -1.98
C GLU A 27 7.63 -12.76 -0.81
N ILE A 28 6.64 -13.65 -0.78
CA ILE A 28 6.59 -14.78 0.13
C ILE A 28 6.53 -16.09 -0.65
N SER A 29 7.23 -17.08 -0.11
CA SER A 29 7.25 -18.47 -0.55
C SER A 29 7.13 -19.40 0.66
N ASP A 30 7.02 -20.70 0.41
CA ASP A 30 7.10 -21.71 1.46
C ASP A 30 8.49 -21.74 2.12
N GLY A 31 9.55 -21.29 1.44
CA GLY A 31 10.90 -21.20 2.00
C GLY A 31 11.16 -20.00 2.92
N GLY A 32 10.45 -18.88 2.74
CA GLY A 32 10.76 -17.62 3.41
C GLY A 32 10.08 -16.42 2.77
N TYR A 33 10.64 -15.24 3.00
CA TYR A 33 10.17 -13.98 2.42
C TYR A 33 11.35 -13.08 2.03
N GLU A 34 11.14 -12.24 1.02
CA GLU A 34 12.12 -11.29 0.52
C GLU A 34 11.43 -9.93 0.30
N PHE A 35 12.13 -8.84 0.61
CA PHE A 35 11.66 -7.51 0.30
C PHE A 35 11.93 -7.20 -1.17
N ILE A 36 10.91 -6.74 -1.90
CA ILE A 36 11.05 -6.42 -3.33
C ILE A 36 11.28 -4.92 -3.48
N GLU A 37 10.32 -4.11 -3.05
CA GLU A 37 10.30 -2.68 -3.31
C GLU A 37 9.35 -1.95 -2.36
N THR A 38 9.53 -0.62 -2.26
CA THR A 38 8.57 0.28 -1.61
C THR A 38 7.89 1.12 -2.68
N LEU A 39 6.58 1.02 -2.78
CA LEU A 39 5.76 1.84 -3.67
C LEU A 39 5.45 3.18 -3.00
N CYS A 40 6.01 4.26 -3.54
CA CYS A 40 5.76 5.62 -3.06
C CYS A 40 4.62 6.30 -3.85
N PHE A 41 3.70 6.93 -3.14
CA PHE A 41 2.50 7.60 -3.68
C PHE A 41 2.43 9.09 -3.34
N ASN A 42 3.52 9.66 -2.80
CA ASN A 42 3.63 11.10 -2.62
C ASN A 42 3.73 11.73 -4.02
N GLN A 43 2.70 12.45 -4.45
CA GLN A 43 2.72 13.09 -5.76
C GLN A 43 3.72 14.24 -5.74
N GLU A 44 4.91 14.00 -6.27
CA GLU A 44 5.55 14.96 -7.17
C GLU A 44 5.79 14.23 -8.49
N VAL A 45 5.18 14.76 -9.56
CA VAL A 45 5.43 14.24 -10.90
C VAL A 45 6.78 14.78 -11.33
N SER A 46 7.82 13.97 -11.13
CA SER A 46 9.14 14.23 -11.69
C SER A 46 9.56 12.97 -12.42
N GLN A 47 9.33 12.95 -13.74
CA GLN A 47 10.04 12.05 -14.64
C GLN A 47 11.54 12.23 -14.38
N LEU A 48 12.28 11.19 -14.05
CA LEU A 48 13.64 10.93 -14.53
C LEU A 48 14.18 9.61 -13.98
N ALA A 49 15.10 9.06 -14.77
CA ALA A 49 15.64 7.72 -14.80
C ALA A 49 16.54 7.34 -13.61
N GLU A 50 17.06 6.12 -13.72
CA GLU A 50 18.03 5.40 -12.89
C GLU A 50 19.24 6.20 -12.33
N ASP A 51 19.80 5.60 -11.28
CA ASP A 51 21.22 5.51 -10.90
C ASP A 51 21.88 6.57 -9.97
N THR A 52 22.34 6.02 -8.83
CA THR A 52 23.49 6.35 -7.95
C THR A 52 23.80 7.76 -7.40
N THR A 53 24.36 7.68 -6.18
CA THR A 53 25.33 8.57 -5.50
C THR A 53 24.82 9.67 -4.57
N GLU A 54 25.68 9.90 -3.57
CA GLU A 54 25.51 10.52 -2.27
C GLU A 54 25.49 12.06 -2.27
N GLU A 55 25.19 12.56 -1.07
CA GLU A 55 25.65 13.80 -0.41
C GLU A 55 24.69 14.98 -0.22
N GLU A 56 24.77 15.47 1.02
CA GLU A 56 24.11 16.62 1.62
C GLU A 56 24.33 17.94 0.86
N SER A 57 23.39 18.86 1.00
CA SER A 57 23.69 20.23 1.45
C SER A 57 22.40 21.01 1.71
N GLY A 58 22.28 21.59 2.90
CA GLY A 58 21.10 22.33 3.33
C GLY A 58 20.92 23.72 2.70
N CYS A 59 19.79 24.35 3.01
CA CYS A 59 19.68 25.81 3.01
C CYS A 59 18.73 26.29 4.12
N LYS A 60 19.17 27.37 4.78
CA LYS A 60 18.58 28.02 5.96
C LYS A 60 17.66 29.19 5.59
N HIS A 61 16.80 29.50 6.57
CA HIS A 61 16.16 30.80 6.89
C HIS A 61 14.76 31.11 6.34
N GLY A 62 13.91 31.63 7.24
CA GLY A 62 12.80 32.52 6.87
C GLY A 62 11.62 32.57 7.86
N LYS A 63 11.77 33.28 8.98
CA LYS A 63 10.65 33.71 9.85
C LYS A 63 9.64 34.55 9.06
N SER A 64 8.34 34.45 9.38
CA SER A 64 7.43 35.59 9.54
C SER A 64 6.08 35.16 10.10
N ASP A 65 5.81 35.59 11.32
CA ASP A 65 4.49 35.63 11.96
C ASP A 65 3.49 36.50 11.16
N CYS A 66 2.20 36.11 11.13
CA CYS A 66 1.10 37.09 11.21
C CYS A 66 -0.21 36.45 11.67
N LYS A 67 -0.88 37.14 12.60
CA LYS A 67 -2.13 36.78 13.30
C LYS A 67 -3.38 37.30 12.56
N LYS A 68 -4.43 36.45 12.57
CA LYS A 68 -5.85 36.71 12.89
C LYS A 68 -6.71 37.60 11.95
N ALA A 69 -7.78 37.02 11.40
CA ALA A 69 -9.14 37.61 11.41
C ALA A 69 -10.24 36.56 11.10
N LYS A 70 -11.39 36.75 11.75
CA LYS A 70 -12.71 36.07 11.70
C LYS A 70 -13.53 36.79 10.58
N LYS A 71 -14.52 36.27 9.84
CA LYS A 71 -15.81 35.64 10.21
C LYS A 71 -16.65 35.46 8.90
N GLU A 72 -17.51 34.43 8.83
CA GLU A 72 -18.81 34.27 8.10
C GLU A 72 -18.93 34.64 6.60
N GLU A 73 -19.69 34.02 5.70
CA GLU A 73 -20.64 32.90 5.68
C GLU A 73 -20.89 32.48 4.21
N ALA A 74 -21.32 31.24 4.01
CA ALA A 74 -22.12 30.74 2.88
C ALA A 74 -21.62 30.91 1.41
N VAL A 75 -20.88 29.92 0.90
CA VAL A 75 -21.19 29.31 -0.41
C VAL A 75 -20.99 27.80 -0.33
N LYS A 76 -22.12 27.10 -0.38
CA LYS A 76 -22.25 25.65 -0.45
C LYS A 76 -21.87 25.17 -1.85
N SER A 77 -20.67 24.61 -1.99
CA SER A 77 -20.22 23.94 -3.23
C SER A 77 -19.79 22.52 -2.91
N LYS A 78 -20.65 21.57 -3.29
CA LYS A 78 -20.35 20.13 -3.38
C LYS A 78 -19.18 19.91 -4.34
N ALA A 79 -18.01 19.57 -3.81
CA ALA A 79 -16.92 18.92 -4.54
C ALA A 79 -15.88 18.44 -3.51
N LYS A 80 -16.08 17.26 -2.92
CA LYS A 80 -15.11 16.72 -1.94
C LYS A 80 -15.01 15.19 -1.92
N ASP A 81 -15.23 14.55 -3.07
CA ASP A 81 -15.20 13.07 -3.19
C ASP A 81 -14.31 12.52 -4.32
N THR A 82 -13.80 13.37 -5.22
CA THR A 82 -13.05 12.92 -6.40
C THR A 82 -11.57 12.70 -6.11
N GLU A 83 -10.88 13.68 -5.52
CA GLU A 83 -9.41 13.61 -5.37
C GLU A 83 -8.91 12.41 -4.54
N SER A 84 -9.64 12.03 -3.48
CA SER A 84 -9.28 10.86 -2.68
C SER A 84 -9.57 9.54 -3.39
N ASN A 85 -10.49 9.50 -4.36
CA ASN A 85 -10.85 8.28 -5.07
C ASN A 85 -9.81 7.94 -6.14
N ASP A 86 -9.32 8.96 -6.86
CA ASP A 86 -8.28 8.80 -7.88
C ASP A 86 -6.96 8.31 -7.27
N LYS A 87 -6.55 8.88 -6.13
CA LYS A 87 -5.37 8.43 -5.37
C LYS A 87 -5.48 6.97 -4.92
N VAL A 88 -6.67 6.56 -4.48
CA VAL A 88 -6.96 5.17 -4.11
C VAL A 88 -6.93 4.26 -5.34
N ALA A 89 -7.45 4.71 -6.48
CA ALA A 89 -7.42 3.92 -7.71
C ALA A 89 -5.99 3.67 -8.22
N GLN A 90 -5.09 4.67 -8.12
CA GLN A 90 -3.66 4.52 -8.44
C GLN A 90 -2.99 3.46 -7.57
N LYS A 91 -3.20 3.49 -6.26
CA LYS A 91 -2.69 2.45 -5.33
C LYS A 91 -3.22 1.06 -5.69
N ILE A 92 -4.51 0.95 -5.99
CA ILE A 92 -5.14 -0.30 -6.40
C ILE A 92 -4.62 -0.80 -7.76
N ALA A 93 -4.13 0.08 -8.63
CA ALA A 93 -3.47 -0.30 -9.87
C ALA A 93 -2.06 -0.84 -9.60
N ALA A 94 -1.28 -0.15 -8.77
CA ALA A 94 0.05 -0.59 -8.37
C ALA A 94 0.06 -1.94 -7.64
N LEU A 95 -1.00 -2.25 -6.88
CA LEU A 95 -1.14 -3.53 -6.14
C LEU A 95 -1.80 -4.66 -6.94
N SER A 96 -1.90 -4.55 -8.26
CA SER A 96 -2.59 -5.55 -9.09
C SER A 96 -1.90 -6.91 -9.13
N ASP A 97 -0.59 -6.94 -8.88
CA ASP A 97 0.25 -8.14 -8.79
C ASP A 97 0.27 -8.77 -7.39
N CYS A 98 -0.19 -8.04 -6.38
CA CYS A 98 -0.25 -8.48 -4.99
C CYS A 98 -1.51 -9.31 -4.72
N LYS A 99 -1.41 -10.32 -3.85
CA LYS A 99 -2.58 -11.14 -3.45
C LYS A 99 -3.15 -10.74 -2.10
N ILE A 100 -2.33 -10.17 -1.24
CA ILE A 100 -2.73 -9.72 0.10
C ILE A 100 -2.21 -8.30 0.30
N VAL A 101 -3.01 -7.45 0.94
CA VAL A 101 -2.55 -6.16 1.47
C VAL A 101 -2.90 -6.04 2.94
N TYR A 102 -1.90 -5.80 3.78
CA TYR A 102 -2.06 -5.52 5.19
C TYR A 102 -2.22 -4.03 5.41
N VAL A 103 -3.27 -3.65 6.14
CA VAL A 103 -3.62 -2.25 6.38
C VAL A 103 -4.12 -2.08 7.81
N ALA A 104 -3.76 -0.98 8.47
CA ALA A 104 -4.36 -0.65 9.77
C ALA A 104 -5.85 -0.40 9.62
N SER A 105 -6.25 0.29 8.54
CA SER A 105 -7.65 0.54 8.23
C SER A 105 -7.86 0.85 6.74
N ILE A 106 -9.06 0.52 6.26
CA ILE A 106 -9.46 0.71 4.87
C ILE A 106 -10.95 1.04 4.78
N GLY A 107 -11.31 2.02 3.96
CA GLY A 107 -12.71 2.34 3.68
C GLY A 107 -13.40 1.23 2.88
N GLY A 108 -14.68 0.94 3.20
CA GLY A 108 -15.42 -0.17 2.60
C GLY A 108 -15.44 -0.18 1.06
N THR A 109 -15.61 0.98 0.43
CA THR A 109 -15.57 1.12 -1.04
C THR A 109 -14.21 0.75 -1.62
N ALA A 110 -13.11 1.11 -0.96
CA ALA A 110 -11.76 0.77 -1.41
C ALA A 110 -11.48 -0.72 -1.23
N ALA A 111 -11.89 -1.31 -0.11
CA ALA A 111 -11.77 -2.74 0.15
C ALA A 111 -12.52 -3.57 -0.91
N ALA A 112 -13.75 -3.18 -1.25
CA ALA A 112 -14.52 -3.85 -2.30
C ALA A 112 -13.83 -3.78 -3.67
N LYS A 113 -13.20 -2.64 -4.01
CA LYS A 113 -12.43 -2.49 -5.25
C LYS A 113 -11.19 -3.40 -5.29
N LEU A 114 -10.47 -3.54 -4.18
CA LEU A 114 -9.32 -4.46 -4.08
C LEU A 114 -9.73 -5.92 -4.27
N ILE A 115 -10.80 -6.34 -3.58
CA ILE A 115 -11.29 -7.72 -3.67
C ILE A 115 -11.71 -8.06 -5.11
N ARG A 116 -12.33 -7.11 -5.83
CA ARG A 116 -12.67 -7.27 -7.25
C ARG A 116 -11.45 -7.44 -8.17
N LYS A 117 -10.29 -6.89 -7.78
CA LYS A 117 -9.02 -7.11 -8.48
C LYS A 117 -8.27 -8.36 -8.00
N GLY A 118 -8.83 -9.12 -7.05
CA GLY A 118 -8.18 -10.32 -6.51
C GLY A 118 -7.13 -10.02 -5.44
N VAL A 119 -7.12 -8.81 -4.87
CA VAL A 119 -6.27 -8.45 -3.74
C VAL A 119 -7.10 -8.51 -2.46
N MET A 120 -6.69 -9.34 -1.50
CA MET A 120 -7.38 -9.50 -0.23
C MET A 120 -6.86 -8.47 0.80
N PRO A 121 -7.68 -7.51 1.26
CA PRO A 121 -7.31 -6.66 2.38
C PRO A 121 -7.40 -7.44 3.70
N VAL A 122 -6.34 -7.40 4.49
CA VAL A 122 -6.27 -8.04 5.81
C VAL A 122 -5.93 -6.98 6.85
N LYS A 123 -6.74 -6.91 7.90
CA LYS A 123 -6.44 -6.07 9.06
C LYS A 123 -5.63 -6.91 10.06
N PRO A 124 -4.46 -6.42 10.54
CA PRO A 124 -3.72 -7.06 11.62
C PRO A 124 -4.57 -7.08 12.90
N ARG A 125 -4.22 -7.92 13.89
CA ARG A 125 -5.01 -7.95 15.13
C ARG A 125 -4.83 -6.67 15.94
N SER A 126 -3.68 -6.02 15.79
CA SER A 126 -3.33 -4.75 16.43
C SER A 126 -2.48 -3.92 15.48
N ASP A 127 -2.60 -2.59 15.54
CA ASP A 127 -1.83 -1.65 14.70
C ASP A 127 -0.33 -1.55 15.09
N LYS A 128 0.11 -2.40 16.01
CA LYS A 128 1.49 -2.53 16.50
C LYS A 128 2.10 -3.90 16.18
N GLU A 129 1.46 -4.67 15.30
CA GLU A 129 2.06 -5.92 14.83
C GLU A 129 3.22 -5.59 13.89
N ASP A 130 4.34 -6.28 14.10
CA ASP A 130 5.52 -6.15 13.25
C ASP A 130 5.30 -6.84 11.90
N ILE A 131 5.75 -6.20 10.82
CA ILE A 131 5.69 -6.75 9.47
C ILE A 131 6.43 -8.09 9.42
N ILE A 132 7.60 -8.16 10.05
CA ILE A 132 8.40 -9.39 10.16
C ILE A 132 7.63 -10.51 10.87
N TYR A 133 6.88 -10.19 11.93
CA TYR A 133 6.07 -11.18 12.63
C TYR A 133 4.94 -11.72 11.72
N LEU A 134 4.26 -10.84 10.98
CA LEU A 134 3.22 -11.21 10.04
C LEU A 134 3.75 -12.08 8.90
N LEU A 135 4.90 -11.74 8.33
CA LEU A 135 5.56 -12.52 7.29
C LEU A 135 5.91 -13.92 7.79
N ASN A 136 6.53 -14.04 8.96
CA ASN A 136 6.85 -15.33 9.55
C ASN A 136 5.60 -16.20 9.78
N ARG A 137 4.52 -15.61 10.29
CA ARG A 137 3.24 -16.31 10.48
C ARG A 137 2.63 -16.78 9.16
N LEU A 138 2.76 -15.97 8.10
CA LEU A 138 2.30 -16.34 6.77
C LEU A 138 3.13 -17.48 6.18
N VAL A 139 4.46 -17.45 6.31
CA VAL A 139 5.34 -18.56 5.85
C VAL A 139 4.94 -19.87 6.55
N GLN A 140 4.71 -19.83 7.87
CA GLN A 140 4.24 -21.01 8.61
C GLN A 140 2.87 -21.51 8.11
N THR A 141 1.97 -20.59 7.77
CA THR A 141 0.64 -20.93 7.23
C THR A 141 0.74 -21.56 5.84
N LEU A 142 1.69 -21.12 5.02
CA LEU A 142 1.97 -21.69 3.69
C LEU A 142 2.56 -23.10 3.78
N LYS A 143 3.49 -23.34 4.72
CA LYS A 143 4.09 -24.67 4.95
C LYS A 143 3.09 -25.70 5.49
N GLY A 144 2.10 -25.24 6.26
CA GLY A 144 1.10 -26.10 6.89
C GLY A 144 -0.09 -26.38 5.98
N ASN A 145 -1.27 -25.95 6.41
CA ASN A 145 -2.49 -26.08 5.64
C ASN A 145 -3.08 -24.68 5.40
N PRO A 146 -2.78 -24.04 4.25
CA PRO A 146 -3.26 -22.69 3.99
C PRO A 146 -4.79 -22.67 3.91
N PRO A 147 -5.44 -21.59 4.39
CA PRO A 147 -6.89 -21.43 4.30
C PRO A 147 -7.42 -21.66 2.88
N PRO A 148 -8.69 -22.12 2.70
CA PRO A 148 -9.23 -22.44 1.38
C PRO A 148 -9.13 -21.29 0.37
N TRP A 149 -9.31 -20.05 0.84
CA TRP A 149 -9.17 -18.85 0.00
C TRP A 149 -7.72 -18.61 -0.43
N LEU A 150 -6.75 -18.86 0.46
CA LEU A 150 -5.32 -18.65 0.19
C LEU A 150 -4.81 -19.72 -0.77
N ARG A 151 -5.28 -20.96 -0.59
CA ARG A 151 -5.02 -22.06 -1.52
C ARG A 151 -5.45 -21.71 -2.94
N LYS A 152 -6.63 -21.11 -3.10
CA LYS A 152 -7.14 -20.64 -4.40
C LYS A 152 -6.30 -19.47 -4.95
N ALA A 153 -5.94 -18.51 -4.10
CA ALA A 153 -5.14 -17.36 -4.51
C ALA A 153 -3.74 -17.76 -5.01
N LEU A 154 -3.12 -18.78 -4.41
CA LEU A 154 -1.83 -19.33 -4.85
C LEU A 154 -1.91 -19.95 -6.25
N GLN A 155 -3.00 -20.64 -6.56
CA GLN A 155 -3.21 -21.29 -7.86
C GLN A 155 -3.49 -20.28 -8.98
N GLN A 156 -4.19 -19.17 -8.68
CA GLN A 156 -4.57 -18.17 -9.68
C GLN A 156 -3.43 -17.26 -10.16
N SER A 157 -2.31 -17.18 -9.44
CA SER A 157 -1.13 -16.40 -9.86
C SER A 157 -0.33 -17.02 -11.00
N GLN A 158 -0.51 -18.32 -11.29
CA GLN A 158 0.26 -19.04 -12.31
C GLN A 158 -0.41 -19.02 -13.70
N GLU A 159 -1.69 -18.66 -13.80
CA GLU A 159 -2.46 -18.71 -15.06
C GLU A 159 -2.21 -17.51 -15.99
N SER A 160 -1.87 -16.33 -15.43
CA SER A 160 -1.72 -15.10 -16.22
C SER A 160 -0.45 -15.05 -17.09
N VAL A 161 0.43 -16.06 -17.02
CA VAL A 161 1.69 -16.11 -17.76
C VAL A 161 1.61 -16.97 -19.02
N ILE A 162 0.46 -17.61 -19.31
CA ILE A 162 0.33 -18.61 -20.41
C ILE A 162 -0.45 -18.06 -21.62
N ALA A 163 -0.62 -16.75 -21.74
CA ALA A 163 -1.26 -16.15 -22.91
C ALA A 163 -0.22 -15.44 -23.80
N GLU A 164 0.66 -16.20 -24.45
CA GLU A 164 1.28 -15.74 -25.70
C GLU A 164 0.46 -16.29 -26.87
N PRO A 165 -0.09 -15.42 -27.75
CA PRO A 165 -0.74 -15.88 -28.97
C PRO A 165 0.31 -16.34 -29.99
N VAL A 166 0.06 -17.52 -30.56
CA VAL A 166 0.80 -18.17 -31.65
C VAL A 166 0.88 -17.30 -32.90
#